data_AF-A0A2V5HH84-F1
#
_entry.id   AF-A0A2V5HH84-F1
#
_cell.length_a   1.000
_cell.length_b   1.000
_cell.length_c   1.000
_cell.angle_alpha   90.00
_cell.angle_beta   90.00
_cell.angle_gamma   90.00
#
_symmetry.space_group_name_H-M   'P 1'
#
loop_
_entity.id
_entity.type
_entity.pdbx_description
1 polymer ?
#
loop_
_entity_poly.entity_id
_entity_poly.type
_entity_poly.pdbx_seq_one_letter_code
_entity_poly.pdbx_strand_id
1 'polypeptide(L)'
;LLNSAALLLQIQAALILQPTATAAQKRRGTVVHYTIQALSVLGFLAAFLIIEINKGDHARLTSPHGVLGLITYIVIILQAAGGVVQYFLPRQVLGSVDRGKTLYKYHRQSGYLLLVLELATVAAATQTTYNVNVLDIPLWGVLIGAVLVVVGVGPRIRKHKLGL
;
A
#
# COMPACT_ATOMS: atom_id res chain seq x y z
N LEU A 1 14.30 -0.79 -6.56
CA LEU A 1 14.54 -0.95 -5.11
C LEU A 1 13.59 -0.14 -4.24
N LEU A 2 13.41 1.17 -4.47
CA LEU A 2 12.54 2.02 -3.63
C LEU A 2 11.09 1.53 -3.53
N ASN A 3 10.46 1.11 -4.63
CA ASN A 3 9.10 0.53 -4.58
C ASN A 3 9.00 -0.70 -3.66
N SER A 4 9.98 -1.59 -3.71
CA SER A 4 10.01 -2.80 -2.86
C SER A 4 10.23 -2.44 -1.39
N ALA A 5 11.10 -1.46 -1.10
CA ALA A 5 11.32 -0.98 0.25
C ALA A 5 10.08 -0.27 0.82
N ALA A 6 9.42 0.57 0.02
CA ALA A 6 8.17 1.23 0.38
C ALA A 6 7.06 0.21 0.67
N LEU A 7 6.87 -0.78 -0.21
CA LEU A 7 5.92 -1.88 0.01
C LEU A 7 6.21 -2.64 1.31
N LEU A 8 7.48 -2.93 1.60
CA LEU A 8 7.87 -3.55 2.87
C LEU A 8 7.46 -2.69 4.06
N LEU A 9 7.80 -1.38 4.05
CA LEU A 9 7.42 -0.44 5.10
C LEU A 9 5.90 -0.38 5.27
N GLN A 10 5.14 -0.37 4.17
CA GLN A 10 3.68 -0.38 4.20
C GLN A 10 3.10 -1.63 4.87
N ILE A 11 3.64 -2.80 4.55
CA ILE A 11 3.26 -4.05 5.20
C ILE A 11 3.58 -3.98 6.70
N GLN A 12 4.78 -3.53 7.09
CA GLN A 12 5.13 -3.39 8.51
C GLN A 12 4.21 -2.42 9.25
N ALA A 13 3.90 -1.27 8.64
CA ALA A 13 2.99 -0.30 9.20
C ALA A 13 1.58 -0.89 9.45
N ALA A 14 1.08 -1.71 8.52
CA ALA A 14 -0.20 -2.39 8.68
C ALA A 14 -0.18 -3.45 9.80
N LEU A 15 0.92 -4.19 9.92
CA LEU A 15 1.09 -5.25 10.93
C LEU A 15 1.21 -4.71 12.37
N ILE A 16 1.79 -3.52 12.56
CA ILE A 16 1.93 -2.88 13.88
C ILE A 16 0.59 -2.63 14.58
N LEU A 17 -0.49 -2.51 13.80
CA LEU A 17 -1.85 -2.34 14.34
C LEU A 17 -2.50 -3.66 14.78
N GLN A 18 -1.82 -4.80 14.63
CA GLN A 18 -2.43 -6.13 14.65
C GLN A 18 -1.60 -7.16 15.45
N PRO A 19 -1.83 -7.32 16.78
CA PRO A 19 -2.94 -6.78 17.57
C PRO A 19 -2.62 -5.50 18.36
N THR A 20 -3.65 -4.69 18.61
CA THR A 20 -3.68 -3.64 19.63
C THR A 20 -4.95 -3.81 20.48
N ALA A 21 -4.83 -3.80 21.81
CA ALA A 21 -5.93 -4.08 22.73
C ALA A 21 -6.39 -2.83 23.49
N THR A 22 -5.47 -2.15 24.18
CA THR A 22 -5.80 -1.00 25.03
C THR A 22 -5.88 0.31 24.23
N ALA A 23 -6.54 1.33 24.79
CA ALA A 23 -6.59 2.67 24.16
C ALA A 23 -5.17 3.26 23.95
N ALA A 24 -4.28 3.09 24.95
CA ALA A 24 -2.89 3.53 24.86
C ALA A 24 -2.12 2.79 23.74
N GLN A 25 -2.29 1.47 23.63
CA GLN A 25 -1.69 0.67 22.54
C GLN A 25 -2.21 1.10 21.17
N LYS A 26 -3.52 1.34 21.03
CA LYS A 26 -4.11 1.81 19.77
C LYS A 26 -3.54 3.17 19.37
N ARG A 27 -3.46 4.13 20.31
CA ARG A 27 -2.89 5.45 20.05
C ARG A 27 -1.42 5.38 19.63
N ARG A 28 -0.60 4.62 20.37
CA ARG A 28 0.83 4.43 20.04
C ARG A 28 0.99 3.74 18.68
N GLY A 29 0.22 2.68 18.45
CA GLY A 29 0.19 1.95 17.18
C GLY A 29 -0.17 2.85 16.01
N THR A 30 -1.16 3.75 16.15
CA THR A 30 -1.52 4.70 15.10
C THR A 30 -0.40 5.69 14.79
N VAL A 31 0.30 6.21 15.81
CA VAL A 31 1.44 7.11 15.58
C VAL A 31 2.53 6.39 14.79
N VAL A 32 2.91 5.18 15.22
CA VAL A 32 3.95 4.40 14.53
C VAL A 32 3.51 4.02 13.11
N HIS A 33 2.26 3.59 12.94
CA HIS A 33 1.68 3.28 11.62
C HIS A 33 1.78 4.49 10.68
N TYR A 34 1.37 5.67 11.15
CA TYR A 34 1.41 6.89 10.34
C TYR A 34 2.84 7.29 9.97
N THR A 35 3.78 7.23 10.92
CA THR A 35 5.19 7.56 10.66
C THR A 35 5.79 6.64 9.61
N ILE A 36 5.59 5.32 9.73
CA ILE A 36 6.13 4.37 8.76
C ILE A 36 5.39 4.50 7.41
N GLN A 37 4.08 4.76 7.41
CA GLN A 37 3.34 5.01 6.17
C GLN A 37 3.78 6.29 5.46
N ALA A 38 4.12 7.35 6.19
CA ALA A 38 4.66 8.55 5.59
C ALA A 38 5.99 8.25 4.86
N LEU A 39 6.88 7.48 5.50
CA LEU A 39 8.13 7.05 4.86
C LEU A 39 7.88 6.13 3.65
N SER A 40 6.91 5.22 3.75
CA SER A 40 6.49 4.37 2.64
C SER A 40 6.00 5.19 1.44
N VAL A 41 5.05 6.11 1.67
CA VAL A 41 4.48 6.97 0.62
C VAL A 41 5.55 7.85 -0.01
N LEU A 42 6.47 8.42 0.79
CA LEU A 42 7.61 9.17 0.25
C LEU A 42 8.52 8.28 -0.60
N GLY A 43 8.77 7.03 -0.19
CA GLY A 43 9.54 6.06 -0.96
C GLY A 43 8.88 5.70 -2.30
N PHE A 44 7.56 5.49 -2.30
CA PHE A 44 6.77 5.29 -3.51
C PHE A 44 6.83 6.52 -4.43
N LEU A 45 6.58 7.73 -3.92
CA LEU A 45 6.64 8.95 -4.72
C LEU A 45 8.03 9.20 -5.31
N ALA A 46 9.10 8.97 -4.54
CA ALA A 46 10.47 9.07 -5.02
C ALA A 46 10.74 8.04 -6.12
N ALA A 47 10.28 6.79 -5.95
CA ALA A 47 10.39 5.76 -6.98
C ALA A 47 9.67 6.15 -8.27
N PHE A 48 8.43 6.65 -8.17
CA PHE A 48 7.66 7.14 -9.31
C PHE A 48 8.36 8.27 -10.04
N LEU A 49 8.84 9.28 -9.30
CA LEU A 49 9.55 10.42 -9.87
C LEU A 49 10.81 9.98 -10.60
N ILE A 50 11.62 9.10 -10.01
CA ILE A 50 12.82 8.57 -10.65
C ILE A 50 12.47 7.80 -11.93
N ILE A 51 11.39 6.99 -11.90
CA ILE A 51 10.91 6.26 -13.09
C ILE A 51 10.53 7.25 -14.20
N GLU A 52 9.76 8.30 -13.89
CA GLU A 52 9.32 9.27 -14.90
C GLU A 52 10.47 10.12 -15.44
N ILE A 53 11.42 10.53 -14.60
CA ILE A 53 12.64 11.23 -15.03
C ILE A 53 13.46 10.33 -15.96
N ASN A 54 13.72 9.08 -15.56
CA ASN A 54 14.50 8.15 -16.39
C ASN A 54 13.78 7.77 -17.69
N LYS A 55 12.45 7.84 -17.72
CA LYS A 55 11.65 7.54 -18.91
C LYS A 55 11.75 8.64 -19.95
N GLY A 56 11.87 9.91 -19.55
CA GLY A 56 12.00 11.05 -20.48
C GLY A 56 10.87 11.07 -21.53
N ASP A 57 11.28 11.06 -22.81
CA ASP A 57 10.39 11.10 -23.97
C ASP A 57 9.86 9.73 -24.41
N HIS A 58 10.27 8.64 -23.74
CA HIS A 58 9.75 7.31 -24.06
C HIS A 58 8.24 7.23 -23.77
N ALA A 59 7.54 6.43 -24.59
CA ALA A 59 6.12 6.21 -24.44
C ALA A 59 5.74 5.70 -23.02
N ARG A 60 4.60 6.20 -22.54
CA ARG A 60 4.02 5.87 -21.22
C ARG A 60 2.93 4.82 -21.37
N LEU A 61 2.71 4.06 -20.31
CA LEU A 61 1.58 3.11 -20.18
C LEU A 61 1.52 2.05 -21.29
N THR A 62 2.66 1.69 -21.86
CA THR A 62 2.78 0.70 -22.95
C THR A 62 2.77 -0.75 -22.48
N SER A 63 2.73 -1.00 -21.17
CA SER A 63 2.72 -2.34 -20.60
C SER A 63 1.67 -2.48 -19.50
N PRO A 64 1.18 -3.70 -19.23
CA PRO A 64 0.28 -3.96 -18.10
C PRO A 64 0.85 -3.48 -16.77
N HIS A 65 2.16 -3.67 -16.54
CA HIS A 65 2.85 -3.15 -15.35
C HIS A 65 2.79 -1.61 -15.26
N GLY A 66 2.99 -0.90 -16.37
CA GLY A 66 2.92 0.57 -16.38
C GLY A 66 1.52 1.09 -16.04
N VAL A 67 0.48 0.47 -16.61
CA VAL A 67 -0.93 0.82 -16.33
C VAL A 67 -1.29 0.51 -14.88
N LEU A 68 -1.04 -0.74 -14.43
CA LEU A 68 -1.32 -1.15 -13.06
C LEU A 68 -0.50 -0.34 -12.04
N GLY A 69 0.74 -0.01 -12.37
CA GLY A 69 1.62 0.82 -11.55
C GLY A 69 1.02 2.20 -11.31
N LEU A 70 0.58 2.90 -12.35
CA LEU A 70 -0.07 4.21 -12.20
C LEU A 70 -1.35 4.12 -11.36
N ILE A 71 -2.21 3.13 -11.63
CA ILE A 71 -3.42 2.89 -10.84
C ILE A 71 -3.03 2.66 -9.37
N THR A 72 -2.02 1.83 -9.11
CA THR A 72 -1.53 1.54 -7.75
C THR A 72 -1.09 2.82 -7.04
N TYR A 73 -0.28 3.68 -7.68
CA TYR A 73 0.13 4.95 -7.08
C TYR A 73 -1.05 5.85 -6.73
N ILE A 74 -2.03 5.98 -7.63
CA ILE A 74 -3.24 6.76 -7.37
C ILE A 74 -3.96 6.21 -6.13
N VAL A 75 -4.13 4.89 -6.05
CA VAL A 75 -4.82 4.24 -4.91
C VAL A 75 -4.00 4.37 -3.61
N ILE A 76 -2.66 4.30 -3.64
CA ILE A 76 -1.79 4.57 -2.49
C ILE A 76 -2.06 5.98 -1.94
N ILE A 77 -2.08 6.99 -2.81
CA ILE A 77 -2.31 8.38 -2.40
C ILE A 77 -3.71 8.58 -1.83
N LEU A 78 -4.74 8.01 -2.49
CA LEU A 78 -6.12 8.06 -1.98
C LEU A 78 -6.25 7.35 -0.63
N GLN A 79 -5.60 6.20 -0.46
CA GLN A 79 -5.60 5.44 0.78
C GLN A 79 -4.94 6.22 1.92
N ALA A 80 -3.78 6.85 1.66
CA ALA A 80 -3.07 7.68 2.62
C ALA A 80 -3.89 8.93 3.01
N ALA A 81 -4.42 9.66 2.01
CA ALA A 81 -5.25 10.83 2.23
C ALA A 81 -6.53 10.49 3.00
N GLY A 82 -7.19 9.39 2.63
CA GLY A 82 -8.36 8.87 3.35
C GLY A 82 -8.07 8.56 4.82
N GLY A 83 -6.91 7.93 5.11
CA GLY A 83 -6.46 7.69 6.48
C GLY A 83 -6.21 8.98 7.27
N VAL A 84 -5.60 9.99 6.63
CA VAL A 84 -5.37 11.31 7.25
C VAL A 84 -6.69 12.00 7.59
N VAL A 85 -7.59 12.08 6.62
CA VAL A 85 -8.91 12.71 6.78
C VAL A 85 -9.70 12.02 7.88
N GLN A 86 -9.75 10.70 7.84
CA GLN A 86 -10.51 9.87 8.77
C GLN A 86 -10.02 10.04 10.23
N TYR A 87 -8.71 10.12 10.47
CA TYR A 87 -8.16 10.12 11.82
C TYR A 87 -7.83 11.52 12.36
N PHE A 88 -7.19 12.38 11.56
CA PHE A 88 -6.69 13.68 12.02
C PHE A 88 -7.64 14.85 11.71
N LEU A 89 -8.38 14.79 10.61
CA LEU A 89 -9.26 15.87 10.17
C LEU A 89 -10.77 15.53 10.12
N PRO A 90 -11.32 14.64 10.99
CA PRO A 90 -12.69 14.17 10.82
C PRO A 90 -13.74 15.27 11.06
N ARG A 91 -13.45 16.27 11.91
CA ARG A 91 -14.39 17.39 12.11
C ARG A 91 -14.35 18.38 10.95
N GLN A 92 -13.16 18.70 10.47
CA GLN A 92 -12.92 19.70 9.44
C GLN A 92 -13.44 19.25 8.07
N VAL A 93 -13.31 17.95 7.76
CA VAL A 93 -13.64 17.40 6.43
C VAL A 93 -14.93 16.59 6.45
N LEU A 94 -15.20 15.83 7.52
CA LEU A 94 -16.36 14.94 7.61
C LEU A 94 -17.48 15.48 8.51
N GLY A 95 -17.27 16.64 9.15
CA GLY A 95 -18.25 17.29 10.04
C GLY A 95 -18.40 16.66 11.43
N SER A 96 -17.91 15.44 11.66
CA SER A 96 -17.92 14.83 13.00
C SER A 96 -16.87 13.72 13.17
N VAL A 97 -16.47 13.48 14.42
CA VAL A 97 -15.58 12.37 14.77
C VAL A 97 -16.24 11.02 14.50
N ASP A 98 -17.55 10.91 14.74
CA ASP A 98 -18.26 9.64 14.55
C ASP A 98 -18.32 9.25 13.08
N ARG A 99 -18.47 10.21 12.16
CA ARG A 99 -18.32 9.95 10.72
C ARG A 99 -16.93 9.40 10.39
N GLY A 100 -15.87 9.98 10.95
CA GLY A 100 -14.51 9.43 10.81
C GLY A 100 -14.40 7.97 11.27
N LYS A 101 -14.98 7.63 12.42
CA LYS A 101 -15.00 6.25 12.92
C LYS A 101 -15.72 5.28 11.97
N THR A 102 -16.82 5.70 11.33
CA THR A 102 -17.55 4.84 10.38
C THR A 102 -16.73 4.46 9.14
N LEU A 103 -15.79 5.32 8.73
CA LEU A 103 -14.92 5.09 7.58
C LEU A 103 -13.77 4.12 7.87
N TYR A 104 -13.43 3.89 9.14
CA TYR A 104 -12.29 3.05 9.53
C TYR A 104 -12.36 1.62 8.98
N LYS A 105 -13.56 1.03 8.91
CA LYS A 105 -13.73 -0.31 8.34
C LYS A 105 -13.37 -0.33 6.84
N TYR A 106 -13.76 0.71 6.10
CA TYR A 106 -13.49 0.82 4.67
C TYR A 106 -12.01 1.09 4.43
N HIS A 107 -11.39 2.01 5.17
CA HIS A 107 -9.94 2.24 5.11
C HIS A 107 -9.16 0.94 5.36
N ARG A 108 -9.62 0.09 6.30
CA ARG A 108 -8.98 -1.20 6.56
C ARG A 108 -9.18 -2.19 5.42
N GLN A 109 -10.40 -2.31 4.88
CA GLN A 109 -10.70 -3.18 3.75
C GLN A 109 -9.93 -2.77 2.49
N SER A 110 -9.97 -1.50 2.12
CA SER A 110 -9.26 -0.95 0.98
C SER A 110 -7.75 -1.10 1.13
N GLY A 111 -7.21 -1.02 2.34
CA GLY A 111 -5.79 -1.28 2.60
C GLY A 111 -5.36 -2.71 2.25
N TYR A 112 -6.18 -3.72 2.50
CA TYR A 112 -5.88 -5.10 2.09
C TYR A 112 -6.05 -5.31 0.59
N LEU A 113 -7.07 -4.71 -0.01
CA LEU A 113 -7.23 -4.75 -1.47
C LEU A 113 -6.07 -4.04 -2.19
N LEU A 114 -5.59 -2.93 -1.62
CA LEU A 114 -4.40 -2.23 -2.11
C LEU A 114 -3.16 -3.12 -2.04
N LEU A 115 -2.94 -3.86 -0.94
CA LEU A 115 -1.82 -4.82 -0.86
C LEU A 115 -1.89 -5.87 -2.00
N VAL A 116 -3.08 -6.39 -2.29
CA VAL A 116 -3.25 -7.36 -3.41
C VAL A 116 -2.94 -6.70 -4.76
N LEU A 117 -3.42 -5.46 -4.98
CA LEU A 117 -3.11 -4.69 -6.19
C LEU A 117 -1.60 -4.44 -6.33
N GLU A 118 -0.92 -4.08 -5.24
CA GLU A 118 0.54 -3.88 -5.22
C GLU A 118 1.29 -5.16 -5.59
N LEU A 119 0.91 -6.30 -5.02
CA LEU A 119 1.50 -7.60 -5.35
C LEU A 119 1.25 -7.99 -6.82
N ALA A 120 0.05 -7.71 -7.34
CA ALA A 120 -0.26 -7.92 -8.76
C ALA A 120 0.59 -7.02 -9.67
N THR A 121 0.82 -5.75 -9.29
CA THR A 121 1.71 -4.82 -9.99
C THR A 121 3.16 -5.31 -9.99
N VAL A 122 3.65 -5.87 -8.87
CA VAL A 122 4.98 -6.48 -8.78
C VAL A 122 5.08 -7.71 -9.67
N ALA A 123 4.06 -8.57 -9.70
CA ALA A 123 4.02 -9.72 -10.61
C ALA A 123 4.04 -9.28 -12.08
N ALA A 124 3.25 -8.28 -12.45
CA ALA A 124 3.25 -7.72 -13.81
C ALA A 124 4.62 -7.14 -14.22
N ALA A 125 5.44 -6.67 -13.27
CA ALA A 125 6.77 -6.15 -13.55
C ALA A 125 7.69 -7.18 -14.20
N THR A 126 7.48 -8.47 -13.90
CA THR A 126 8.25 -9.58 -14.50
C THR A 126 8.00 -9.73 -16.00
N GLN A 127 6.91 -9.17 -16.51
CA GLN A 127 6.53 -9.22 -17.92
C GLN A 127 6.99 -7.98 -18.71
N THR A 128 7.71 -7.06 -18.07
CA THR A 128 8.27 -5.90 -18.76
C THR A 128 9.43 -6.32 -19.66
N THR A 129 9.63 -5.62 -20.79
CA THR A 129 10.75 -5.84 -21.71
C THR A 129 12.11 -5.79 -21.00
N TYR A 130 12.26 -4.91 -20.00
CA TYR A 130 13.48 -4.83 -19.21
C TYR A 130 13.70 -6.07 -18.36
N ASN A 131 12.66 -6.61 -17.70
CA ASN A 131 12.81 -7.84 -16.93
C ASN A 131 13.16 -9.02 -17.85
N VAL A 132 12.38 -9.24 -18.91
CA VAL A 132 12.55 -10.37 -19.82
C VAL A 132 13.93 -10.39 -20.49
N ASN A 133 14.49 -9.23 -20.81
CA ASN A 133 15.76 -9.15 -21.54
C ASN A 133 16.99 -8.87 -20.66
N VAL A 134 16.83 -8.42 -19.41
CA VAL A 134 17.97 -7.95 -18.58
C VAL A 134 18.01 -8.61 -17.21
N LEU A 135 16.91 -8.57 -16.45
CA LEU A 135 16.92 -9.03 -15.06
C LEU A 135 16.61 -10.51 -14.91
N ASP A 136 15.87 -11.09 -15.85
CA ASP A 136 15.40 -12.47 -15.88
C ASP A 136 14.76 -12.93 -14.55
N ILE A 137 14.02 -12.04 -13.88
CA ILE A 137 13.34 -12.40 -12.64
C ILE A 137 12.14 -13.27 -12.99
N PRO A 138 12.07 -14.52 -12.51
CA PRO A 138 10.99 -15.43 -12.89
C PRO A 138 9.69 -15.10 -12.16
N LEU A 139 8.57 -15.12 -12.90
CA LEU A 139 7.23 -14.87 -12.35
C LEU A 139 6.91 -15.79 -11.15
N TRP A 140 7.24 -17.08 -11.23
CA TRP A 140 6.91 -18.03 -10.17
C TRP A 140 7.56 -17.67 -8.83
N GLY A 141 8.78 -17.14 -8.83
CA GLY A 141 9.47 -16.70 -7.62
C GLY A 141 8.77 -15.50 -6.98
N VAL A 142 8.31 -14.55 -7.80
CA VAL A 142 7.52 -13.41 -7.34
C VAL A 142 6.16 -13.85 -6.79
N LEU A 143 5.50 -14.82 -7.43
CA LEU A 143 4.22 -15.36 -6.95
C LEU A 143 4.36 -16.07 -5.60
N ILE A 144 5.43 -16.85 -5.39
CA ILE A 144 5.71 -17.45 -4.06
C ILE A 144 5.89 -16.35 -3.02
N GLY A 145 6.69 -15.33 -3.31
CA GLY A 145 6.88 -14.19 -2.41
C GLY A 145 5.55 -13.49 -2.07
N ALA A 146 4.71 -13.26 -3.08
CA ALA A 146 3.38 -12.67 -2.88
C ALA A 146 2.48 -13.55 -1.99
N VAL A 147 2.45 -14.87 -2.20
CA VAL A 147 1.71 -15.81 -1.35
C VAL A 147 2.22 -15.76 0.09
N LEU A 148 3.53 -15.75 0.31
CA LEU A 148 4.11 -15.65 1.66
C LEU A 148 3.72 -14.34 2.36
N VAL A 149 3.68 -13.22 1.64
CA VAL A 149 3.18 -11.94 2.18
C VAL A 149 1.71 -12.06 2.57
N VAL A 150 0.85 -12.61 1.71
CA VAL A 150 -0.58 -12.79 1.99
C VAL A 150 -0.79 -13.72 3.20
N VAL A 151 -0.05 -14.83 3.28
CA VAL A 151 -0.10 -15.77 4.40
C VAL A 151 0.45 -15.13 5.69
N GLY A 152 1.42 -14.24 5.60
CA GLY A 152 1.93 -13.49 6.76
C GLY A 152 0.95 -12.45 7.30
N VAL A 153 0.19 -11.79 6.41
CA VAL A 153 -0.77 -10.75 6.80
C VAL A 153 -2.15 -11.33 7.16
N GLY A 154 -2.63 -12.31 6.40
CA GLY A 154 -3.97 -12.88 6.47
C GLY A 154 -4.44 -13.30 7.88
N PRO A 155 -3.65 -14.09 8.64
CA PRO A 155 -4.01 -14.53 10.00
C PRO A 155 -4.22 -13.38 11.00
N ARG A 156 -3.67 -12.19 10.74
CA ARG A 156 -3.81 -11.02 11.61
C ARG A 156 -5.08 -10.22 11.33
N ILE A 157 -5.76 -10.50 10.21
CA ILE A 157 -7.01 -9.87 9.83
C ILE A 157 -8.11 -10.25 10.82
N ARG A 158 -8.66 -9.23 11.50
CA ARG A 158 -9.80 -9.38 12.42
C ARG A 158 -11.10 -9.12 11.66
N LYS A 159 -11.81 -10.17 11.25
CA LYS A 159 -13.04 -10.11 10.40
C LYS A 159 -14.12 -9.19 10.97
N HIS A 160 -14.39 -9.26 12.28
CA HIS A 160 -15.37 -8.38 12.95
C HIS A 160 -15.07 -6.87 12.82
N LYS A 161 -13.81 -6.46 12.60
CA LYS A 161 -13.44 -5.05 12.36
C LYS A 161 -13.62 -4.63 10.90
N LEU A 162 -13.99 -5.55 10.02
CA LEU A 162 -14.33 -5.30 8.62
C LEU A 162 -15.85 -5.20 8.41
N GLY A 163 -16.67 -5.39 9.47
CA GLY A 163 -18.12 -5.46 9.33
C GLY A 163 -18.61 -6.77 8.71
N LEU A 164 -17.83 -7.85 8.87
CA LEU A 164 -18.13 -9.23 8.50
C LEU A 164 -18.28 -10.08 9.76
#